data_AF-A0A1W2E4Y5-F1
#
_entry.id   AF-A0A1W2E4Y5-F1
#
_cell.length_a   1.000
_cell.length_b   1.000
_cell.length_c   1.000
_cell.angle_alpha   90.00
_cell.angle_beta   90.00
_cell.angle_gamma   90.00
#
_symmetry.space_group_name_H-M   'P 1'
#
loop_
_entity.id
_entity.type
_entity.pdbx_description
1 polymer ?
#
loop_
_entity_poly.entity_id
_entity_poly.type
_entity_poly.pdbx_seq_one_letter_code
_entity_poly.pdbx_strand_id
1 'polypeptide(L)' 'MRETRSKFSRHDAVALATAYLQNDWDGFTTFLADGRICLSNNAAERQLRSVARGRKAWLFVGSDRSG' A
#
# COMPACT_ATOMS: atom_id res chain seq x y z
N MET A 1 -17.11 12.42 3.76
CA MET A 1 -15.70 12.05 4.06
C MET A 1 -14.77 13.26 4.18
N ARG A 2 -14.94 14.32 3.39
CA ARG A 2 -14.15 15.57 3.54
C ARG A 2 -14.49 16.36 4.81
N GLU A 3 -15.78 16.43 5.17
CA GLU A 3 -16.26 17.11 6.39
C GLU A 3 -15.81 16.45 7.69
N THR A 4 -15.61 15.13 7.71
CA THR A 4 -15.16 14.42 8.90
C THR A 4 -13.66 14.63 9.18
N ARG A 5 -12.90 15.10 8.19
CA ARG A 5 -11.44 15.29 8.31
C ARG A 5 -11.06 16.45 9.23
N SER A 6 -11.90 17.49 9.35
CA SER A 6 -11.66 18.64 10.23
C SER A 6 -11.70 18.28 11.73
N LYS A 7 -12.21 17.09 12.06
CA LYS A 7 -12.28 16.57 13.43
C LYS A 7 -10.99 15.85 13.87
N PHE A 8 -10.05 15.62 12.96
CA PHE A 8 -8.81 14.90 13.23
C PHE A 8 -7.61 15.86 13.25
N SER A 9 -6.62 15.53 14.08
CA SER A 9 -5.33 16.22 14.08
C SER A 9 -4.61 16.05 12.74
N ARG A 10 -3.75 17.01 12.38
CA ARG A 10 -2.99 16.99 11.12
C ARG A 10 -2.11 15.74 10.93
N HIS A 11 -1.67 15.13 12.02
CA HIS A 11 -0.81 13.94 12.02
C HIS A 11 -1.58 12.64 12.30
N ASP A 12 -2.90 12.71 12.36
CA ASP A 12 -3.73 11.54 12.57
C ASP A 12 -3.60 10.57 11.38
N ALA A 13 -3.30 9.30 11.65
CA ALA A 13 -3.04 8.30 10.64
C ALA A 13 -4.26 8.03 9.74
N VAL A 14 -5.47 8.09 10.29
CA VAL A 14 -6.71 7.89 9.55
C VAL A 14 -6.98 9.09 8.65
N ALA A 15 -6.73 10.30 9.13
CA ALA A 15 -6.85 11.52 8.34
C ALA A 15 -5.88 11.51 7.14
N LEU A 16 -4.64 11.06 7.34
CA LEU A 16 -3.64 10.92 6.28
C LEU A 16 -4.04 9.85 5.25
N ALA A 17 -4.46 8.66 5.69
CA ALA A 17 -4.93 7.61 4.80
C ALA A 17 -6.15 8.05 3.97
N THR A 18 -7.10 8.74 4.60
CA THR A 18 -8.27 9.29 3.92
C THR A 18 -7.88 10.35 2.89
N ALA A 19 -6.93 11.23 3.22
CA ALA A 19 -6.43 12.25 2.30
C ALA A 19 -5.73 11.63 1.09
N TYR A 20 -4.94 10.58 1.31
CA TYR A 20 -4.26 9.84 0.25
C TYR A 20 -5.27 9.22 -0.73
N LEU A 21 -6.29 8.52 -0.22
CA LEU A 21 -7.34 7.94 -1.06
C LEU A 21 -8.13 8.99 -1.86
N GLN A 22 -8.34 10.17 -1.28
CA GLN A 22 -9.05 11.26 -1.96
C GLN A 22 -8.21 12.00 -3.01
N ASN A 23 -6.89 11.84 -2.99
CA ASN A 23 -5.98 12.52 -3.93
C ASN A 23 -6.14 11.99 -5.36
N ASP A 24 -6.53 10.72 -5.51
CA ASP A 24 -6.86 10.10 -6.80
C ASP A 24 -8.13 9.24 -6.65
N TRP A 25 -9.27 9.93 -6.54
CA TRP A 25 -10.55 9.28 -6.35
C TRP A 25 -11.02 8.52 -7.61
N ASP A 26 -10.68 9.04 -8.80
CA ASP A 26 -11.07 8.43 -10.06
C ASP A 26 -10.33 7.11 -10.28
N GLY A 27 -9.02 7.07 -10.02
CA GLY A 27 -8.25 5.82 -9.99
C GLY A 27 -8.78 4.85 -8.94
N PHE A 28 -9.03 5.32 -7.72
CA PHE A 28 -9.54 4.49 -6.63
C PHE A 28 -10.90 3.86 -6.94
N THR A 29 -11.78 4.55 -7.66
CA THR A 29 -13.15 4.06 -7.94
C THR A 29 -13.29 3.25 -9.23
N THR A 30 -12.22 3.08 -10.01
CA THR A 30 -12.27 2.38 -11.31
C THR A 30 -12.77 0.93 -11.17
N PHE A 31 -12.52 0.26 -10.04
CA PHE A 31 -13.02 -1.10 -9.78
C PHE A 31 -14.55 -1.21 -9.78
N LEU A 32 -15.28 -0.11 -9.57
CA LEU A 32 -16.74 -0.08 -9.66
C LEU A 32 -17.23 -0.22 -11.11
N ALA A 33 -16.41 0.25 -12.07
CA ALA A 33 -16.71 0.17 -13.50
C ALA A 33 -16.07 -1.08 -14.16
N ASP A 34 -14.91 -1.51 -13.68
CA ASP A 34 -14.21 -2.72 -14.16
C ASP A 34 -14.01 -3.74 -13.04
N GLY A 35 -14.84 -4.78 -13.03
CA GLY A 35 -14.78 -5.87 -12.05
C GLY A 35 -13.54 -6.77 -12.15
N ARG A 36 -12.66 -6.58 -13.15
CA ARG A 36 -11.35 -7.26 -13.19
C ARG A 36 -10.36 -6.66 -12.19
N ILE A 37 -10.57 -5.41 -11.80
CA ILE A 37 -9.71 -4.71 -10.86
C ILE A 37 -10.12 -5.09 -9.43
N CYS A 38 -9.16 -5.55 -8.64
CA CYS A 38 -9.43 -5.87 -7.24
C CYS A 38 -9.62 -4.60 -6.41
N LEU A 39 -10.67 -4.55 -5.58
CA LEU A 39 -10.88 -3.50 -4.59
C LEU A 39 -9.71 -3.37 -3.58
N SER A 40 -9.07 -4.50 -3.26
CA SER A 40 -7.96 -4.54 -2.30
C SER A 40 -6.62 -4.71 -3.00
N ASN A 41 -5.56 -4.17 -2.40
CA ASN A 41 -4.19 -4.28 -2.87
C ASN A 41 -3.56 -5.67 -2.63
N ASN A 42 -4.30 -6.62 -2.06
CA ASN A 42 -3.80 -7.93 -1.65
C ASN A 42 -3.14 -8.71 -2.79
N ALA A 43 -3.64 -8.57 -4.02
CA ALA A 43 -3.07 -9.22 -5.20
C ALA A 43 -1.65 -8.71 -5.49
N ALA A 44 -1.45 -7.38 -5.52
CA ALA A 44 -0.15 -6.79 -5.74
C ALA A 44 0.81 -7.05 -4.57
N GLU A 45 0.32 -6.96 -3.33
CA GLU A 45 1.12 -7.28 -2.13
C GLU A 45 1.62 -8.73 -2.15
N ARG A 46 0.76 -9.68 -2.55
CA ARG A 46 1.15 -11.09 -2.67
C ARG A 46 2.24 -11.30 -3.71
N GLN A 47 2.16 -10.60 -4.85
CA GLN A 47 3.19 -10.65 -5.88
C GLN A 47 4.53 -10.07 -5.37
N LEU A 48 4.49 -8.90 -4.72
CA LEU A 48 5.68 -8.21 -4.19
C LEU A 48 6.30 -8.89 -2.95
N ARG A 49 5.53 -9.70 -2.22
CA ARG A 49 5.98 -10.36 -0.98
C ARG A 49 7.21 -11.24 -1.20
N SER A 50 7.32 -11.89 -2.37
CA SER A 50 8.46 -12.72 -2.74
C SER A 50 9.76 -11.90 -2.81
N VAL A 51 9.70 -10.74 -3.47
CA VAL A 51 10.82 -9.80 -3.63
C VAL A 51 11.23 -9.20 -2.29
N ALA A 52 10.26 -8.75 -1.49
CA ALA A 52 10.55 -8.18 -0.17
C ALA A 52 11.26 -9.18 0.76
N ARG A 53 10.86 -10.46 0.71
CA ARG A 53 11.50 -11.53 1.48
C ARG A 53 12.90 -11.86 0.93
N GLY A 54 13.05 -11.92 -0.39
CA GLY A 54 14.33 -12.15 -1.06
C GLY A 54 15.36 -11.09 -0.71
N ARG A 55 14.98 -9.81 -0.75
CA ARG A 55 15.87 -8.68 -0.40
C ARG A 55 16.51 -8.82 0.98
N LYS A 56 15.79 -9.31 1.99
CA LYS A 56 16.35 -9.53 3.34
C LYS A 56 17.31 -10.72 3.38
N ALA A 57 17.05 -11.77 2.60
CA ALA A 57 17.90 -12.96 2.52
C ALA A 57 19.18 -12.71 1.70
N TRP A 58 19.13 -11.83 0.69
CA TRP A 58 20.26 -11.54 -0.19
C TRP A 58 21.29 -10.58 0.40
N LEU A 59 21.05 -10.01 1.58
CA LEU A 59 22.01 -9.14 2.26
C LEU A 59 23.34 -9.85 2.59
N PHE A 60 23.35 -11.19 2.59
CA PHE A 60 24.51 -12.01 2.96
C PHE A 60 24.98 -12.95 1.84
N VAL A 61 24.41 -12.84 0.63
CA VAL A 61 24.83 -13.69 -0.48
C VAL A 61 26.27 -13.30 -0.86
N GLY A 62 27.21 -14.26 -0.75
CA GLY A 62 28.64 -14.03 -1.04
C GLY A 62 29.51 -13.55 0.14
N SER A 63 29.03 -13.63 1.39
CA SER A 63 29.85 -13.33 2.57
C SER A 63 30.51 -14.60 3.14
N ASP A 64 31.84 -14.65 3.13
CA ASP A 64 32.65 -15.77 3.69
C ASP A 64 32.52 -15.96 5.22
N ARG A 65 31.90 -15.01 5.93
CA ARG A 65 31.75 -15.06 7.40
C ARG A 65 30.36 -15.47 7.88
N SER A 66 29.42 -15.73 6.97
CA SER A 66 28.03 -16.02 7.33
C SER A 66 27.54 -17.25 6.56
N GLY A 67 27.72 -18.40 7.19
CA GLY A 67 27.11 -19.69 6.91
C GLY A 67 26.90 -20.41 8.23
#